data_AF-A0A1F7VAT9-F1
#
_entry.id   AF-A0A1F7VAT9-F1
#
_cell.length_a   1.000
_cell.length_b   1.000
_cell.length_c   1.000
_cell.angle_alpha   90.00
_cell.angle_beta   90.00
_cell.angle_gamma   90.00
#
_symmetry.space_group_name_H-M   'P 1'
#
loop_
_entity.id
_entity.type
_entity.pdbx_description
1 polymer ?
#
loop_
_entity_poly.entity_id
_entity_poly.type
_entity_poly.pdbx_seq_one_letter_code
_entity_poly.pdbx_strand_id
1 'polypeptide(L)'
;MKPHNPTQLSQNIARNLWRRGVCALAIVAGALCATQGANAQIATSTALTATTTIEELAETIPPVPQELFHARFELSQNSLTAGAQVTTTPGVEIKLPRTTSTPLTLNLLQLLPEELPLDAWNATTTTTTVWQIDVTSSVIKPWLPSAPIKITLPVTGPYYKKKIISFWDNRLSRWRDLASTTDFERNAVSALYPLPYGRFIVRESETVYEGIASWYKWKNCNCAAFRFTPKKYILKVTNISPSARKGKSVTVRVNDYGPEEWTARLIDLDYVAYRAIGLPRGGIMPVRVEIVK
;
A
#
# COMPACT_ATOMS: atom_id res chain seq x y z
N MET A 1 40.51 16.77 -7.87
CA MET A 1 39.18 16.28 -8.28
C MET A 1 38.15 17.30 -7.87
N LYS A 2 37.38 17.85 -8.82
CA LYS A 2 36.33 18.87 -8.57
C LYS A 2 35.06 18.20 -8.01
N PRO A 3 34.30 18.85 -7.12
CA PRO A 3 33.06 18.30 -6.57
C PRO A 3 31.92 18.36 -7.61
N HIS A 4 31.14 17.28 -7.70
CA HIS A 4 29.96 17.19 -8.57
C HIS A 4 28.69 17.62 -7.84
N ASN A 5 27.89 18.42 -8.54
CA ASN A 5 26.67 19.09 -8.11
C ASN A 5 25.46 18.16 -8.35
N PRO A 6 24.62 17.86 -7.34
CA PRO A 6 23.50 16.92 -7.48
C PRO A 6 22.25 17.65 -7.99
N THR A 7 22.12 17.81 -9.31
CA THR A 7 20.89 18.33 -9.93
C THR A 7 20.57 17.75 -11.31
N GLN A 8 21.11 16.58 -11.66
CA GLN A 8 20.84 15.90 -12.94
C GLN A 8 20.31 14.46 -12.77
N LEU A 9 19.22 14.27 -12.02
CA LEU A 9 18.52 12.97 -12.01
C LEU A 9 17.00 13.04 -12.15
N SER A 10 16.42 14.21 -12.49
CA SER A 10 14.97 14.36 -12.68
C SER A 10 14.50 14.59 -14.12
N GLN A 11 15.38 14.50 -15.14
CA GLN A 11 15.01 14.87 -16.53
C GLN A 11 15.01 13.74 -17.58
N ASN A 12 15.30 12.49 -17.22
CA ASN A 12 15.45 11.40 -18.22
C ASN A 12 14.31 10.36 -18.28
N ILE A 13 13.13 10.63 -17.72
CA ILE A 13 11.97 9.70 -17.82
C ILE A 13 10.79 10.28 -18.64
N ALA A 14 10.83 11.55 -19.06
CA ALA A 14 9.71 12.22 -19.75
C ALA A 14 9.96 12.56 -21.23
N ARG A 15 10.68 11.72 -21.99
CA ARG A 15 10.81 11.88 -23.46
C ARG A 15 10.75 10.53 -24.16
N ASN A 16 9.54 10.08 -24.47
CA ASN A 16 9.25 9.20 -25.60
C ASN A 16 7.73 9.04 -25.75
N LEU A 17 7.03 10.07 -26.22
CA LEU A 17 5.67 9.99 -26.78
C LEU A 17 5.39 11.25 -27.61
N TRP A 18 6.13 11.38 -28.72
CA TRP A 18 5.80 12.32 -29.80
C TRP A 18 6.21 11.67 -31.11
N ARG A 19 5.26 10.97 -31.76
CA ARG A 19 5.29 10.62 -33.18
C ARG A 19 3.92 10.06 -33.59
N ARG A 20 3.45 10.55 -34.75
CA ARG A 20 2.11 10.42 -35.39
C ARG A 20 1.14 11.51 -34.87
N GLY A 21 0.83 12.60 -35.58
CA GLY A 21 1.00 12.96 -36.99
C GLY A 21 -0.36 13.18 -37.65
N VAL A 22 -0.57 14.43 -38.12
CA VAL A 22 -1.41 14.83 -39.28
C VAL A 22 -2.93 14.93 -38.99
N CYS A 23 -3.73 15.95 -39.37
CA CYS A 23 -3.73 16.88 -40.50
C CYS A 23 -4.42 18.23 -40.20
N ALA A 24 -4.21 19.20 -41.10
CA ALA A 24 -4.66 20.60 -41.08
C ALA A 24 -6.04 20.86 -41.71
N LEU A 25 -6.68 22.01 -41.41
CA LEU A 25 -7.11 23.03 -42.40
C LEU A 25 -7.79 24.25 -41.72
N ALA A 26 -7.72 25.40 -42.38
CA ALA A 26 -8.24 26.71 -41.95
C ALA A 26 -9.45 27.18 -42.80
N ILE A 27 -10.10 28.27 -42.34
CA ILE A 27 -10.81 29.37 -43.06
C ILE A 27 -12.29 29.65 -42.64
N VAL A 28 -12.46 30.76 -41.90
CA VAL A 28 -13.33 31.96 -42.04
C VAL A 28 -14.86 31.92 -42.38
N ALA A 29 -15.61 32.63 -41.51
CA ALA A 29 -16.84 33.46 -41.65
C ALA A 29 -18.25 32.86 -41.89
N GLY A 30 -19.24 33.44 -41.18
CA GLY A 30 -20.61 33.62 -41.71
C GLY A 30 -21.79 33.38 -40.75
N ALA A 31 -22.25 34.46 -40.10
CA ALA A 31 -23.61 34.81 -39.65
C ALA A 31 -24.79 33.81 -39.57
N LEU A 32 -25.50 33.91 -38.43
CA LEU A 32 -26.97 33.89 -38.18
C LEU A 32 -27.84 32.74 -38.74
N CYS A 33 -28.46 31.94 -37.87
CA CYS A 33 -29.86 32.10 -37.42
C CYS A 33 -30.28 30.91 -36.52
N ALA A 34 -31.26 31.15 -35.64
CA ALA A 34 -31.66 30.33 -34.50
C ALA A 34 -32.35 29.00 -34.84
N THR A 35 -32.22 27.99 -33.97
CA THR A 35 -33.30 27.57 -33.02
C THR A 35 -32.92 26.31 -32.23
N GLN A 36 -33.11 26.43 -30.91
CA GLN A 36 -33.44 25.40 -29.90
C GLN A 36 -32.75 24.02 -29.94
N GLY A 37 -31.75 23.86 -29.06
CA GLY A 37 -31.28 22.58 -28.57
C GLY A 37 -31.26 22.57 -27.04
N ALA A 38 -31.97 21.62 -26.45
CA ALA A 38 -31.95 21.32 -25.02
C ALA A 38 -30.52 21.01 -24.57
N ASN A 39 -30.06 21.64 -23.50
CA ASN A 39 -28.78 21.33 -22.88
C ASN A 39 -28.89 21.26 -21.36
N ALA A 40 -28.32 20.17 -20.84
CA ALA A 40 -28.24 19.77 -19.46
C ALA A 40 -27.60 20.85 -18.57
N GLN A 41 -28.20 21.07 -17.39
CA GLN A 41 -27.65 21.95 -16.37
C GLN A 41 -26.44 21.31 -15.69
N ILE A 42 -25.31 21.99 -15.82
CA ILE A 42 -24.13 21.86 -14.96
C ILE A 42 -24.43 22.70 -13.72
N ALA A 43 -24.43 22.09 -12.53
CA ALA A 43 -24.51 22.80 -11.27
C ALA A 43 -23.10 23.13 -10.77
N THR A 44 -22.68 24.38 -10.94
CA THR A 44 -21.51 25.00 -10.30
C THR A 44 -22.02 25.80 -9.11
N SER A 45 -21.60 25.48 -7.87
CA SER A 45 -21.95 26.30 -6.71
C SER A 45 -20.94 27.44 -6.54
N THR A 46 -21.42 28.66 -6.70
CA THR A 46 -20.69 29.91 -6.42
C THR A 46 -20.67 30.16 -4.91
N ALA A 47 -19.49 30.34 -4.32
CA ALA A 47 -19.35 30.77 -2.93
C ALA A 47 -19.63 32.28 -2.82
N LEU A 48 -20.58 32.67 -1.97
CA LEU A 48 -20.86 34.05 -1.59
C LEU A 48 -19.93 34.46 -0.45
N THR A 49 -19.16 35.53 -0.66
CA THR A 49 -18.39 36.21 0.38
C THR A 49 -19.30 37.16 1.16
N ALA A 50 -19.34 37.03 2.48
CA ALA A 50 -19.80 38.07 3.38
C ALA A 50 -18.73 38.31 4.44
N THR A 51 -18.18 39.52 4.45
CA THR A 51 -17.26 40.00 5.48
C THR A 51 -18.09 40.51 6.65
N THR A 52 -17.86 39.99 7.86
CA THR A 52 -18.22 40.70 9.09
C THR A 52 -17.24 40.33 10.18
N THR A 53 -16.55 41.35 10.69
CA THR A 53 -15.57 41.25 11.78
C THR A 53 -16.33 41.37 13.10
N ILE A 54 -16.31 40.33 13.93
CA ILE A 54 -16.59 40.42 15.37
C ILE A 54 -15.53 39.57 16.07
N GLU A 55 -14.66 40.23 16.84
CA GLU A 55 -13.81 39.60 17.85
C GLU A 55 -14.71 39.15 19.01
N GLU A 56 -14.84 37.84 19.22
CA GLU A 56 -15.41 37.28 20.44
C GLU A 56 -14.65 36.00 20.81
N LEU A 57 -14.16 35.97 22.05
CA LEU A 57 -13.43 34.87 22.68
C LEU A 57 -14.35 33.64 22.80
N ALA A 58 -14.29 32.74 21.83
CA ALA A 58 -14.92 31.42 21.91
C ALA A 58 -13.86 30.36 22.30
N GLU A 59 -14.17 29.60 23.36
CA GLU A 59 -13.48 28.38 23.76
C GLU A 59 -13.07 27.55 22.54
N THR A 60 -11.84 27.02 22.55
CA THR A 60 -11.35 26.11 21.53
C THR A 60 -12.24 24.87 21.49
N ILE A 61 -13.24 24.88 20.61
CA ILE A 61 -14.01 23.69 20.25
C ILE A 61 -12.97 22.65 19.82
N PRO A 62 -12.92 21.46 20.45
CA PRO A 62 -12.02 20.40 19.99
C PRO A 62 -12.31 20.14 18.51
N PRO A 63 -11.29 19.88 17.68
CA PRO A 63 -11.49 19.70 16.25
C PRO A 63 -12.58 18.66 16.03
N VAL A 64 -13.59 19.01 15.22
CA VAL A 64 -14.65 18.10 14.76
C VAL A 64 -13.97 16.79 14.35
N PRO A 65 -14.40 15.62 14.88
CA PRO A 65 -13.82 14.35 14.50
C PRO A 65 -13.83 14.23 12.98
N GLN A 66 -12.67 13.95 12.37
CA GLN A 66 -12.62 13.69 10.93
C GLN A 66 -13.66 12.63 10.59
N GLU A 67 -14.54 12.90 9.63
CA GLU A 67 -15.52 11.90 9.20
C GLU A 67 -14.78 10.62 8.77
N LEU A 68 -15.08 9.51 9.43
CA LEU A 68 -14.53 8.21 9.08
C LEU A 68 -15.00 7.82 7.69
N PHE A 69 -14.12 7.18 6.93
CA PHE A 69 -14.49 6.68 5.61
C PHE A 69 -15.62 5.63 5.72
N HIS A 70 -16.69 5.83 4.96
CA HIS A 70 -17.75 4.84 4.75
C HIS A 70 -18.17 4.88 3.28
N ALA A 71 -18.09 3.74 2.59
CA ALA A 71 -18.62 3.62 1.25
C ALA A 71 -19.32 2.28 1.02
N ARG A 72 -20.37 2.33 0.20
CA ARG A 72 -21.13 1.18 -0.28
C ARG A 72 -20.98 1.09 -1.81
N PHE A 73 -20.61 -0.09 -2.29
CA PHE A 73 -20.39 -0.35 -3.70
C PHE A 73 -21.31 -1.47 -4.18
N GLU A 74 -22.15 -1.15 -5.16
CA GLU A 74 -22.98 -2.15 -5.84
C GLU A 74 -22.20 -2.75 -7.01
N LEU A 75 -21.98 -4.07 -6.96
CA LEU A 75 -21.17 -4.81 -7.91
C LEU A 75 -22.08 -5.59 -8.86
N SER A 76 -22.13 -5.12 -10.11
CA SER A 76 -22.91 -5.76 -11.17
C SER A 76 -22.37 -7.15 -11.50
N GLN A 77 -23.22 -8.01 -12.07
CA GLN A 77 -22.80 -9.32 -12.56
C GLN A 77 -21.64 -9.24 -13.56
N ASN A 78 -21.62 -8.23 -14.44
CA ASN A 78 -20.54 -8.02 -15.40
C ASN A 78 -19.21 -7.66 -14.72
N SER A 79 -19.25 -6.87 -13.65
CA SER A 79 -18.05 -6.55 -12.86
C SER A 79 -17.52 -7.81 -12.15
N LEU A 80 -18.42 -8.66 -11.65
CA LEU A 80 -18.08 -9.89 -10.94
C LEU A 80 -17.53 -10.99 -11.86
N THR A 81 -18.02 -11.11 -13.09
CA THR A 81 -17.49 -12.07 -14.08
C THR A 81 -16.07 -11.66 -14.54
N ALA A 82 -15.77 -10.37 -14.59
CA ALA A 82 -14.42 -9.86 -14.89
C ALA A 82 -13.44 -10.02 -13.71
N GLY A 83 -13.96 -10.06 -12.47
CA GLY A 83 -13.19 -10.08 -11.22
C GLY A 83 -13.15 -8.68 -10.62
N ALA A 84 -14.23 -8.32 -9.94
CA ALA A 84 -14.46 -6.97 -9.44
C ALA A 84 -13.32 -6.49 -8.53
N GLN A 85 -12.95 -5.22 -8.71
CA GLN A 85 -11.94 -4.55 -7.91
C GLN A 85 -12.48 -3.17 -7.53
N VAL A 86 -12.45 -2.87 -6.24
CA VAL A 86 -12.80 -1.56 -5.69
C VAL A 86 -11.53 -0.96 -5.12
N THR A 87 -11.20 0.25 -5.54
CA THR A 87 -10.10 1.05 -5.00
C THR A 87 -10.66 2.35 -4.46
N THR A 88 -10.31 2.70 -3.22
CA THR A 88 -10.76 3.94 -2.58
C THR A 88 -9.60 4.92 -2.43
N THR A 89 -9.91 6.18 -2.15
CA THR A 89 -8.95 7.12 -1.54
C THR A 89 -9.12 6.95 -0.02
N PRO A 90 -8.11 6.48 0.75
CA PRO A 90 -6.67 6.75 0.60
C PRO A 90 -5.80 5.62 0.00
N GLY A 91 -6.38 4.66 -0.72
CA GLY A 91 -5.62 3.61 -1.43
C GLY A 91 -5.95 2.18 -1.01
N VAL A 92 -7.06 1.96 -0.29
CA VAL A 92 -7.54 0.62 0.03
C VAL A 92 -8.06 -0.03 -1.25
N GLU A 93 -7.64 -1.27 -1.51
CA GLU A 93 -8.09 -2.04 -2.67
C GLU A 93 -8.62 -3.41 -2.25
N ILE A 94 -9.88 -3.68 -2.60
CA ILE A 94 -10.54 -4.96 -2.39
C ILE A 94 -10.80 -5.60 -3.74
N LYS A 95 -10.24 -6.79 -3.95
CA LYS A 95 -10.43 -7.56 -5.18
C LYS A 95 -11.15 -8.86 -4.86
N LEU A 96 -12.33 -9.00 -5.44
CA LEU A 96 -13.17 -10.20 -5.32
C LEU A 96 -12.77 -11.24 -6.37
N PRO A 97 -12.92 -12.54 -6.06
CA PRO A 97 -12.77 -13.59 -7.06
C PRO A 97 -13.82 -13.45 -8.15
N ARG A 98 -13.53 -14.01 -9.33
CA ARG A 98 -14.52 -14.08 -10.41
C ARG A 98 -15.69 -14.95 -9.97
N THR A 99 -16.90 -14.43 -10.10
CA THR A 99 -18.13 -15.17 -9.80
C THR A 99 -19.19 -14.87 -10.85
N THR A 100 -19.99 -15.87 -11.20
CA THR A 100 -20.96 -15.81 -12.29
C THR A 100 -22.38 -15.50 -11.84
N SER A 101 -22.66 -15.42 -10.54
CA SER A 101 -24.04 -15.25 -10.09
C SER A 101 -24.24 -14.37 -8.86
N THR A 102 -25.33 -13.60 -8.98
CA THR A 102 -25.90 -12.60 -8.07
C THR A 102 -25.08 -11.31 -7.94
N PRO A 103 -25.72 -10.12 -8.09
CA PRO A 103 -25.12 -8.86 -7.71
C PRO A 103 -24.70 -8.90 -6.24
N LEU A 104 -23.55 -8.29 -5.93
CA LEU A 104 -23.01 -8.19 -4.59
C LEU A 104 -22.95 -6.74 -4.15
N THR A 105 -23.13 -6.49 -2.87
CA THR A 105 -22.89 -5.20 -2.25
C THR A 105 -21.64 -5.33 -1.37
N LEU A 106 -20.63 -4.50 -1.63
CA LEU A 106 -19.46 -4.35 -0.76
C LEU A 106 -19.63 -3.10 0.10
N ASN A 107 -19.65 -3.27 1.42
CA ASN A 107 -19.54 -2.19 2.38
C ASN A 107 -18.10 -2.13 2.89
N LEU A 108 -17.50 -0.94 2.83
CA LEU A 108 -16.18 -0.66 3.36
C LEU A 108 -16.26 0.49 4.36
N LEU A 109 -15.85 0.24 5.58
CA LEU A 109 -15.90 1.19 6.68
C LEU A 109 -14.53 1.31 7.32
N GLN A 110 -14.17 2.52 7.71
CA GLN A 110 -13.09 2.79 8.62
C GLN A 110 -13.67 2.90 10.03
N LEU A 111 -13.13 2.16 10.97
CA LEU A 111 -13.60 2.13 12.35
C LEU A 111 -12.62 2.86 13.28
N LEU A 112 -13.18 3.46 14.33
CA LEU A 112 -12.38 4.01 15.42
C LEU A 112 -11.97 2.91 16.41
N PRO A 113 -10.87 3.09 17.16
CA PRO A 113 -10.44 2.15 18.20
C PRO A 113 -11.54 1.82 19.22
N GLU A 114 -12.38 2.77 19.61
CA GLU A 114 -13.48 2.59 20.56
C GLU A 114 -14.63 1.71 20.04
N GLU A 115 -14.74 1.51 18.73
CA GLU A 115 -15.71 0.59 18.12
C GLU A 115 -15.20 -0.86 18.13
N LEU A 116 -13.96 -1.06 18.55
CA LEU A 116 -13.40 -2.39 18.77
C LEU A 116 -13.69 -2.89 20.18
N PRO A 117 -13.71 -4.22 20.39
CA PRO A 117 -13.64 -4.79 21.73
C PRO A 117 -12.49 -4.17 22.53
N LEU A 118 -12.67 -3.94 23.83
CA LEU A 118 -11.70 -3.25 24.70
C LEU A 118 -10.28 -3.87 24.66
N ASP A 119 -10.20 -5.18 24.40
CA ASP A 119 -8.98 -5.98 24.28
C ASP A 119 -8.41 -6.04 22.85
N ALA A 120 -9.15 -5.53 21.86
CA ALA A 120 -8.74 -5.56 20.47
C ALA A 120 -7.80 -4.41 20.10
N TRP A 121 -7.83 -3.26 20.77
CA TRP A 121 -6.90 -2.20 20.42
C TRP A 121 -5.58 -2.31 21.19
N ASN A 122 -4.47 -2.55 20.47
CA ASN A 122 -3.12 -2.39 21.02
C ASN A 122 -2.31 -1.41 20.16
N ALA A 123 -2.20 -0.17 20.66
CA ALA A 123 -1.59 0.95 19.94
C ALA A 123 -0.10 0.74 19.60
N THR A 124 0.65 -0.07 20.37
CA THR A 124 2.11 -0.14 20.22
C THR A 124 2.58 -0.87 18.96
N THR A 125 1.75 -1.75 18.39
CA THR A 125 2.10 -2.54 17.19
C THR A 125 1.26 -2.19 15.96
N THR A 126 0.28 -1.30 16.12
CA THR A 126 -0.71 -0.98 15.10
C THR A 126 -0.29 0.27 14.34
N THR A 127 -0.23 0.17 13.01
CA THR A 127 0.29 1.26 12.15
C THR A 127 -0.76 1.97 11.32
N THR A 128 -2.00 1.47 11.32
CA THR A 128 -3.09 2.00 10.50
C THR A 128 -4.40 2.00 11.26
N THR A 129 -5.38 2.70 10.69
CA THR A 129 -6.78 2.62 11.09
C THR A 129 -7.36 1.24 10.81
N VAL A 130 -8.47 0.91 11.47
CA VAL A 130 -9.15 -0.37 11.31
C VAL A 130 -10.09 -0.27 10.12
N TRP A 131 -10.04 -1.27 9.26
CA TRP A 131 -10.93 -1.39 8.10
C TRP A 131 -11.88 -2.55 8.28
N GLN A 132 -13.18 -2.29 8.18
CA GLN A 132 -14.22 -3.31 8.12
C GLN A 132 -14.69 -3.49 6.68
N ILE A 133 -14.74 -4.75 6.25
CA ILE A 133 -15.29 -5.18 4.97
C ILE A 133 -16.48 -6.08 5.26
N ASP A 134 -17.56 -5.87 4.51
CA ASP A 134 -18.70 -6.78 4.46
C ASP A 134 -19.22 -6.91 3.03
N VAL A 135 -19.23 -8.12 2.50
CA VAL A 135 -19.71 -8.46 1.17
C VAL A 135 -21.00 -9.26 1.31
N THR A 136 -22.10 -8.68 0.85
CA THR A 136 -23.43 -9.28 0.95
C THR A 136 -24.03 -9.50 -0.44
N SER A 137 -24.97 -10.44 -0.52
CA SER A 137 -25.83 -10.62 -1.69
C SER A 137 -27.28 -10.41 -1.26
N SER A 138 -28.06 -9.72 -2.09
CA SER A 138 -29.51 -9.59 -1.88
C SER A 138 -30.24 -10.91 -2.10
N VAL A 139 -29.62 -11.85 -2.83
CA VAL A 139 -30.21 -13.12 -3.26
C VAL A 139 -29.73 -14.29 -2.40
N ILE A 140 -28.43 -14.36 -2.07
CA ILE A 140 -27.82 -15.46 -1.31
C ILE A 140 -27.33 -14.94 0.05
N LYS A 141 -27.82 -15.52 1.15
CA LYS A 141 -27.46 -15.06 2.51
C LYS A 141 -27.07 -16.26 3.40
N PRO A 142 -25.80 -16.37 3.86
CA PRO A 142 -24.64 -15.56 3.50
C PRO A 142 -24.07 -15.95 2.13
N TRP A 143 -23.56 -14.97 1.38
CA TRP A 143 -22.71 -15.26 0.22
C TRP A 143 -21.33 -15.70 0.71
N LEU A 144 -20.81 -16.80 0.18
CA LEU A 144 -19.46 -17.27 0.48
C LEU A 144 -18.60 -17.20 -0.78
N PRO A 145 -17.38 -16.64 -0.70
CA PRO A 145 -16.51 -16.54 -1.86
C PRO A 145 -15.98 -17.92 -2.24
N SER A 146 -16.01 -18.25 -3.54
CA SER A 146 -15.47 -19.51 -4.07
C SER A 146 -13.94 -19.58 -4.05
N ALA A 147 -13.27 -18.44 -3.89
CA ALA A 147 -11.83 -18.30 -3.69
C ALA A 147 -11.54 -17.08 -2.81
N PRO A 148 -10.38 -17.00 -2.14
CA PRO A 148 -10.10 -15.89 -1.22
C PRO A 148 -10.20 -14.50 -1.87
N ILE A 149 -10.73 -13.55 -1.12
CA ILE A 149 -10.72 -12.11 -1.42
C ILE A 149 -9.30 -11.58 -1.20
N LYS A 150 -8.79 -10.79 -2.14
CA LYS A 150 -7.52 -10.08 -1.94
C LYS A 150 -7.81 -8.71 -1.34
N ILE A 151 -7.21 -8.45 -0.18
CA ILE A 151 -7.28 -7.19 0.55
C ILE A 151 -5.91 -6.52 0.41
N THR A 152 -5.90 -5.25 0.03
CA THR A 152 -4.71 -4.42 -0.06
C THR A 152 -4.94 -3.14 0.73
N LEU A 153 -4.06 -2.87 1.69
CA LEU A 153 -4.13 -1.70 2.55
C LEU A 153 -2.90 -0.80 2.32
N PRO A 154 -3.08 0.53 2.23
CA PRO A 154 -1.96 1.46 2.16
C PRO A 154 -1.21 1.45 3.48
N VAL A 155 0.10 1.65 3.42
CA VAL A 155 0.97 1.72 4.60
C VAL A 155 1.87 2.94 4.51
N THR A 156 2.16 3.52 5.67
CA THR A 156 3.02 4.71 5.80
C THR A 156 4.28 4.37 6.59
N GLY A 157 5.29 5.24 6.47
CA GLY A 157 6.54 5.15 7.23
C GLY A 157 7.61 4.28 6.58
N PRO A 158 8.79 4.15 7.22
CA PRO A 158 9.89 3.39 6.67
C PRO A 158 9.60 1.88 6.66
N TYR A 159 9.77 1.25 5.50
CA TYR A 159 9.71 -0.20 5.31
C TYR A 159 10.97 -0.83 5.86
N TYR A 160 11.07 -0.94 7.18
CA TYR A 160 12.09 -1.79 7.77
C TYR A 160 11.45 -2.96 8.45
N LYS A 161 10.44 -2.77 9.30
CA LYS A 161 9.67 -3.89 9.83
C LYS A 161 8.64 -4.35 8.81
N LYS A 162 8.49 -5.67 8.69
CA LYS A 162 7.49 -6.27 7.80
C LYS A 162 6.10 -5.81 8.24
N LYS A 163 5.32 -5.29 7.29
CA LYS A 163 3.90 -4.97 7.50
C LYS A 163 3.06 -6.24 7.31
N ILE A 164 2.14 -6.47 8.23
CA ILE A 164 1.29 -7.66 8.27
C ILE A 164 -0.15 -7.21 8.40
N ILE A 165 -1.02 -7.66 7.49
CA ILE A 165 -2.46 -7.53 7.66
C ILE A 165 -2.89 -8.59 8.66
N SER A 166 -3.55 -8.15 9.73
CA SER A 166 -4.17 -9.03 10.71
C SER A 166 -5.67 -8.82 10.69
N PHE A 167 -6.43 -9.90 10.90
CA PHE A 167 -7.88 -9.84 11.03
C PHE A 167 -8.32 -10.16 12.46
N TRP A 168 -9.43 -9.57 12.90
CA TRP A 168 -10.00 -9.85 14.22
C TRP A 168 -10.75 -11.18 14.22
N ASP A 169 -10.28 -12.16 14.99
CA ASP A 169 -10.99 -13.43 15.20
C ASP A 169 -11.80 -13.35 16.48
N ASN A 170 -13.08 -12.99 16.34
CA ASN A 170 -13.99 -12.77 17.47
C ASN A 170 -14.17 -14.02 18.36
N ARG A 171 -13.97 -15.22 17.82
CA ARG A 171 -14.10 -16.47 18.60
C ARG A 171 -12.94 -16.67 19.57
N LEU A 172 -11.80 -16.09 19.25
CA LEU A 172 -10.57 -16.22 20.03
C LEU A 172 -10.19 -14.90 20.72
N SER A 173 -11.02 -13.86 20.56
CA SER A 173 -10.77 -12.49 21.02
C SER A 173 -9.33 -12.04 20.76
N ARG A 174 -8.85 -12.24 19.52
CA ARG A 174 -7.49 -11.84 19.15
C ARG A 174 -7.33 -11.53 17.67
N TRP A 175 -6.34 -10.71 17.37
CA TRP A 175 -5.84 -10.52 16.01
C TRP A 175 -5.08 -11.76 15.54
N ARG A 176 -5.33 -12.15 14.29
CA ARG A 176 -4.63 -13.23 13.61
C ARG A 176 -4.00 -12.71 12.34
N ASP A 177 -2.73 -13.03 12.16
CA ASP A 177 -1.97 -12.62 10.99
C ASP A 177 -2.39 -13.38 9.75
N LEU A 178 -2.49 -12.63 8.65
CA LEU A 178 -2.59 -13.19 7.31
C LEU A 178 -1.21 -13.30 6.68
N ALA A 179 -1.08 -14.19 5.71
CA ALA A 179 0.13 -14.31 4.90
C ALA A 179 0.27 -13.09 3.98
N SER A 180 0.87 -12.03 4.52
CA SER A 180 0.98 -10.75 3.83
C SER A 180 2.20 -10.63 2.93
N THR A 181 2.01 -9.90 1.83
CA THR A 181 3.04 -9.52 0.86
C THR A 181 3.10 -8.00 0.75
N THR A 182 4.30 -7.44 0.83
CA THR A 182 4.54 -5.99 0.69
C THR A 182 4.73 -5.63 -0.78
N ASP A 183 4.06 -4.55 -1.20
CA ASP A 183 4.26 -3.84 -2.46
C ASP A 183 5.00 -2.53 -2.16
N PHE A 184 6.31 -2.54 -2.36
CA PHE A 184 7.18 -1.40 -2.08
C PHE A 184 6.98 -0.23 -3.04
N GLU A 185 6.45 -0.48 -4.25
CA GLU A 185 6.24 0.57 -5.25
C GLU A 185 4.98 1.38 -4.93
N ARG A 186 3.92 0.67 -4.53
CA ARG A 186 2.61 1.27 -4.23
C ARG A 186 2.43 1.65 -2.77
N ASN A 187 3.45 1.42 -1.95
CA ASN A 187 3.40 1.63 -0.51
C ASN A 187 2.20 0.91 0.14
N ALA A 188 2.06 -0.38 -0.16
CA ALA A 188 0.88 -1.15 0.23
C ALA A 188 1.27 -2.54 0.74
N VAL A 189 0.38 -3.15 1.52
CA VAL A 189 0.47 -4.55 1.91
C VAL A 189 -0.78 -5.26 1.44
N SER A 190 -0.64 -6.48 0.92
CA SER A 190 -1.76 -7.31 0.49
C SER A 190 -1.81 -8.65 1.22
N ALA A 191 -3.01 -9.18 1.40
CA ALA A 191 -3.25 -10.54 1.90
C ALA A 191 -4.48 -11.17 1.23
N LEU A 192 -4.56 -12.49 1.28
CA LEU A 192 -5.73 -13.27 0.89
C LEU A 192 -6.56 -13.61 2.12
N TYR A 193 -7.88 -13.45 2.02
CA TYR A 193 -8.82 -13.67 3.11
C TYR A 193 -10.07 -14.43 2.63
N PRO A 194 -10.48 -15.52 3.31
CA PRO A 194 -11.49 -16.44 2.76
C PRO A 194 -12.94 -16.11 3.13
N LEU A 195 -13.20 -15.15 4.01
CA LEU A 195 -14.56 -14.84 4.47
C LEU A 195 -15.07 -13.56 3.80
N PRO A 196 -16.40 -13.43 3.61
CA PRO A 196 -17.01 -12.25 2.98
C PRO A 196 -17.04 -11.03 3.91
N TYR A 197 -16.74 -11.19 5.20
CA TYR A 197 -16.70 -10.12 6.18
C TYR A 197 -15.46 -10.22 7.08
N GLY A 198 -14.98 -9.08 7.57
CA GLY A 198 -13.89 -9.05 8.53
C GLY A 198 -13.48 -7.63 8.91
N ARG A 199 -12.76 -7.52 10.01
CA ARG A 199 -12.06 -6.29 10.43
C ARG A 199 -10.58 -6.51 10.30
N PHE A 200 -9.86 -5.53 9.79
CA PHE A 200 -8.46 -5.63 9.40
C PHE A 200 -7.66 -4.45 9.93
N ILE A 201 -6.45 -4.74 10.37
CA ILE A 201 -5.43 -3.74 10.72
C ILE A 201 -4.12 -4.11 10.05
N VAL A 202 -3.23 -3.13 9.89
CA VAL A 202 -1.82 -3.38 9.58
C VAL A 202 -0.98 -3.26 10.83
N ARG A 203 -0.23 -4.31 11.12
CA ARG A 203 0.75 -4.38 12.22
C ARG A 203 2.17 -4.50 11.70
N GLU A 204 3.13 -4.11 12.54
CA GLU A 204 4.53 -4.39 12.28
C GLU A 204 4.95 -5.73 12.90
N SER A 205 5.76 -6.48 12.17
CA SER A 205 6.47 -7.62 12.74
C SER A 205 7.56 -7.15 13.70
N GLU A 206 7.69 -7.87 14.82
CA GLU A 206 8.74 -7.62 15.81
C GLU A 206 10.11 -8.15 15.38
N THR A 207 10.14 -9.23 14.60
CA THR A 207 11.37 -10.00 14.31
C THR A 207 11.67 -10.13 12.81
N VAL A 208 10.73 -9.74 11.95
CA VAL A 208 10.87 -9.83 10.50
C VAL A 208 10.95 -8.42 9.91
N TYR A 209 11.99 -8.21 9.12
CA TYR A 209 12.23 -6.97 8.41
C TYR A 209 12.08 -7.19 6.90
N GLU A 210 11.62 -6.18 6.18
CA GLU A 210 11.48 -6.21 4.72
C GLU A 210 11.90 -4.86 4.15
N GLY A 211 12.70 -4.86 3.09
CA GLY A 211 13.23 -3.62 2.52
C GLY A 211 14.33 -3.88 1.49
N ILE A 212 15.05 -2.84 1.08
CA ILE A 212 16.07 -2.93 0.04
C ILE A 212 17.41 -3.40 0.60
N ALA A 213 17.96 -4.49 0.07
CA ALA A 213 19.36 -4.87 0.26
C ALA A 213 20.25 -4.23 -0.79
N SER A 214 21.48 -3.89 -0.39
CA SER A 214 22.58 -3.66 -1.32
C SER A 214 23.80 -4.50 -0.95
N TRP A 215 24.96 -4.22 -1.55
CA TRP A 215 26.16 -4.97 -1.25
C TRP A 215 27.44 -4.12 -1.22
N TYR A 216 28.44 -4.65 -0.51
CA TYR A 216 29.79 -4.11 -0.45
C TYR A 216 30.81 -5.24 -0.65
N LYS A 217 32.05 -4.89 -1.03
CA LYS A 217 33.14 -5.87 -1.20
C LYS A 217 34.16 -5.66 -0.09
N TRP A 218 34.24 -6.59 0.86
CA TRP A 218 35.18 -6.48 1.98
C TRP A 218 36.00 -7.74 2.21
N LYS A 219 35.41 -8.76 2.85
CA LYS A 219 36.12 -9.93 3.38
C LYS A 219 35.72 -11.25 2.73
N ASN A 220 34.87 -11.21 1.71
CA ASN A 220 34.34 -12.42 1.07
C ASN A 220 33.69 -13.36 2.11
N CYS A 221 32.86 -12.82 2.98
CA CYS A 221 32.20 -13.57 4.07
C CYS A 221 30.68 -13.63 3.93
N ASN A 222 30.05 -14.59 4.61
CA ASN A 222 28.60 -14.59 4.82
C ASN A 222 28.25 -13.64 5.97
N CYS A 223 28.37 -12.35 5.69
CA CYS A 223 28.30 -11.28 6.66
C CYS A 223 27.53 -10.08 6.11
N ALA A 224 27.04 -9.22 7.01
CA ALA A 224 26.23 -8.07 6.65
C ALA A 224 26.39 -6.90 7.65
N ALA A 225 26.17 -5.69 7.14
CA ALA A 225 25.89 -4.52 7.95
C ALA A 225 24.38 -4.40 8.19
N PHE A 226 23.98 -4.39 9.46
CA PHE A 226 22.57 -4.30 9.86
C PHE A 226 22.40 -3.49 11.14
N ARG A 227 21.58 -2.44 11.08
CA ARG A 227 21.40 -1.46 12.18
C ARG A 227 20.50 -1.92 13.32
N PHE A 228 19.60 -2.87 13.08
CA PHE A 228 18.51 -3.19 14.02
C PHE A 228 18.86 -4.27 15.05
N THR A 229 20.06 -4.87 14.95
CA THR A 229 20.55 -5.84 15.92
C THR A 229 22.02 -5.60 16.25
N PRO A 230 22.50 -6.02 17.44
CA PRO A 230 23.92 -6.04 17.74
C PRO A 230 24.74 -6.87 16.74
N LYS A 231 26.04 -6.58 16.68
CA LYS A 231 27.00 -7.44 15.95
C LYS A 231 26.95 -8.87 16.50
N LYS A 232 27.32 -9.84 15.65
CA LYS A 232 27.31 -11.30 15.86
C LYS A 232 25.93 -11.97 15.75
N TYR A 233 24.83 -11.22 15.65
CA TYR A 233 23.52 -11.79 15.37
C TYR A 233 23.50 -12.54 14.04
N ILE A 234 22.71 -13.62 13.99
CA ILE A 234 22.50 -14.40 12.78
C ILE A 234 21.17 -14.01 12.13
N LEU A 235 21.25 -13.67 10.85
CA LEU A 235 20.13 -13.26 10.04
C LEU A 235 19.95 -14.24 8.89
N LYS A 236 18.70 -14.59 8.59
CA LYS A 236 18.34 -15.24 7.32
C LYS A 236 17.80 -14.18 6.39
N VAL A 237 18.48 -13.98 5.27
CA VAL A 237 18.13 -12.98 4.27
C VAL A 237 17.59 -13.68 3.04
N THR A 238 16.34 -13.39 2.67
CA THR A 238 15.62 -14.01 1.56
C THR A 238 15.34 -12.97 0.48
N ASN A 239 15.68 -13.26 -0.76
CA ASN A 239 15.32 -12.42 -1.90
C ASN A 239 13.81 -12.53 -2.18
N ILE A 240 13.10 -11.40 -2.14
CA ILE A 240 11.65 -11.33 -2.38
C ILE A 240 11.29 -10.62 -3.70
N SER A 241 12.29 -10.25 -4.50
CA SER A 241 12.09 -9.63 -5.81
C SER A 241 11.32 -10.55 -6.77
N PRO A 242 10.56 -10.00 -7.73
CA PRO A 242 9.94 -10.76 -8.81
C PRO A 242 10.99 -11.19 -9.87
N SER A 243 12.04 -11.91 -9.46
CA SER A 243 13.10 -12.41 -10.33
C SER A 243 13.22 -13.93 -10.28
N ALA A 244 14.01 -14.53 -11.17
CA ALA A 244 14.34 -15.95 -11.14
C ALA A 244 15.05 -16.41 -9.85
N ARG A 245 15.44 -15.48 -8.97
CA ARG A 245 16.06 -15.75 -7.67
C ARG A 245 15.12 -15.52 -6.49
N LYS A 246 13.84 -15.24 -6.74
CA LYS A 246 12.81 -15.13 -5.68
C LYS A 246 12.84 -16.36 -4.78
N GLY A 247 12.78 -16.15 -3.47
CA GLY A 247 12.79 -17.19 -2.46
C GLY A 247 14.18 -17.75 -2.11
N LYS A 248 15.25 -17.41 -2.84
CA LYS A 248 16.61 -17.80 -2.45
C LYS A 248 16.99 -17.09 -1.16
N SER A 249 17.64 -17.82 -0.26
CA SER A 249 18.06 -17.29 1.04
C SER A 249 19.51 -17.60 1.37
N VAL A 250 20.09 -16.77 2.24
CA VAL A 250 21.44 -16.93 2.78
C VAL A 250 21.42 -16.55 4.26
N THR A 251 22.15 -17.32 5.07
CA THR A 251 22.38 -17.00 6.47
C THR A 251 23.64 -16.16 6.60
N VAL A 252 23.54 -15.01 7.24
CA VAL A 252 24.65 -14.07 7.43
C VAL A 252 24.82 -13.70 8.89
N ARG A 253 26.05 -13.40 9.27
CA ARG A 253 26.38 -12.84 10.58
C ARG A 253 26.52 -11.32 10.49
N VAL A 254 25.85 -10.59 11.37
CA VAL A 254 26.05 -9.15 11.48
C VAL A 254 27.48 -8.86 11.93
N ASN A 255 28.23 -8.12 11.13
CA ASN A 255 29.60 -7.71 11.44
C ASN A 255 29.75 -6.19 11.53
N ASP A 256 28.78 -5.45 11.01
CA ASP A 256 28.80 -4.01 11.05
C ASP A 256 27.44 -3.38 11.28
N TYR A 257 27.46 -2.10 11.63
CA TYR A 257 26.27 -1.25 11.64
C TYR A 257 26.11 -0.56 10.30
N GLY A 258 24.90 -0.05 10.06
CA GLY A 258 24.50 0.46 8.77
C GLY A 258 23.46 -0.45 8.09
N PRO A 259 23.02 -0.12 6.87
CA PRO A 259 23.23 1.16 6.17
C PRO A 259 22.74 2.35 7.00
N GLU A 260 22.97 3.60 6.60
CA GLU A 260 22.36 4.75 7.30
C GLU A 260 20.88 4.95 6.91
N GLU A 261 20.08 5.58 7.77
CA GLU A 261 18.59 5.59 7.60
C GLU A 261 18.18 6.37 6.36
N TRP A 262 18.81 7.52 6.17
CA TRP A 262 18.65 8.38 5.00
C TRP A 262 19.00 7.70 3.66
N THR A 263 19.66 6.53 3.69
CA THR A 263 19.93 5.76 2.46
C THR A 263 18.76 4.91 2.00
N ALA A 264 17.68 4.80 2.79
CA ALA A 264 16.52 3.95 2.54
C ALA A 264 16.82 2.45 2.31
N ARG A 265 18.05 1.99 2.62
CA ARG A 265 18.45 0.57 2.51
C ARG A 265 18.27 -0.13 3.85
N LEU A 266 17.73 -1.34 3.83
CA LEU A 266 17.53 -2.16 5.03
C LEU A 266 18.85 -2.79 5.51
N ILE A 267 19.63 -3.35 4.58
CA ILE A 267 20.79 -4.20 4.89
C ILE A 267 21.83 -4.10 3.77
N ASP A 268 23.11 -4.07 4.13
CA ASP A 268 24.20 -4.21 3.16
C ASP A 268 24.86 -5.58 3.36
N LEU A 269 24.86 -6.41 2.32
CA LEU A 269 25.45 -7.74 2.34
C LEU A 269 26.89 -7.68 1.81
N ASP A 270 27.80 -8.51 2.34
CA ASP A 270 29.06 -8.74 1.62
C ASP A 270 28.75 -9.39 0.26
N TYR A 271 29.58 -9.09 -0.74
CA TYR A 271 29.44 -9.56 -2.11
C TYR A 271 29.17 -11.07 -2.21
N VAL A 272 29.81 -11.90 -1.38
CA VAL A 272 29.60 -13.36 -1.38
C VAL A 272 28.18 -13.72 -0.96
N ALA A 273 27.68 -13.13 0.12
CA ALA A 273 26.31 -13.32 0.59
C ALA A 273 25.29 -12.80 -0.43
N TYR A 274 25.50 -11.60 -0.97
CA TYR A 274 24.59 -11.03 -1.98
C TYR A 274 24.52 -11.91 -3.23
N ARG A 275 25.65 -12.41 -3.73
CA ARG A 275 25.72 -13.26 -4.93
C ARG A 275 25.00 -14.60 -4.75
N ALA A 276 24.90 -15.11 -3.52
CA ALA A 276 24.17 -16.34 -3.22
C ALA A 276 22.66 -16.21 -3.50
N ILE A 277 22.08 -15.04 -3.25
CA ILE A 277 20.63 -14.81 -3.37
C ILE A 277 20.23 -13.83 -4.48
N GLY A 278 21.17 -13.08 -5.03
CA GLY A 278 20.93 -11.99 -5.99
C GLY A 278 21.94 -11.96 -7.13
N LEU A 279 21.87 -10.90 -7.95
CA LEU A 279 22.82 -10.61 -9.02
C LEU A 279 23.55 -9.30 -8.70
N PRO A 280 24.86 -9.32 -8.38
CA PRO A 280 25.58 -8.12 -7.97
C PRO A 280 25.50 -6.95 -8.96
N ARG A 281 25.42 -7.24 -10.27
CA ARG A 281 25.25 -6.22 -11.32
C ARG A 281 23.98 -5.37 -11.17
N GLY A 282 22.94 -5.90 -10.52
CA GLY A 282 21.72 -5.14 -10.24
C GLY A 282 21.86 -4.10 -9.14
N GLY A 283 22.95 -4.16 -8.35
CA GLY A 283 23.26 -3.21 -7.27
C GLY A 283 22.40 -3.37 -6.01
N ILE A 284 21.09 -3.47 -6.17
CA ILE A 284 20.10 -3.56 -5.09
C ILE A 284 19.01 -4.59 -5.38
N MET A 285 18.33 -5.07 -4.34
CA MET A 285 17.15 -5.94 -4.46
C MET A 285 16.29 -5.90 -3.20
N PRO A 286 14.96 -6.04 -3.30
CA PRO A 286 14.12 -6.22 -2.12
C PRO A 286 14.37 -7.58 -1.45
N VAL A 287 14.49 -7.56 -0.13
CA VAL A 287 14.73 -8.72 0.72
C VAL A 287 13.80 -8.76 1.92
N ARG A 288 13.63 -9.96 2.47
CA ARG A 288 13.14 -10.20 3.82
C ARG A 288 14.29 -10.65 4.70
N VAL A 289 14.41 -10.09 5.89
CA VAL A 289 15.41 -10.43 6.91
C VAL A 289 14.69 -10.99 8.12
N GLU A 290 15.02 -12.22 8.51
CA GLU A 290 14.50 -12.90 9.69
C GLU A 290 15.64 -13.06 10.70
N ILE A 291 15.42 -12.65 11.96
CA ILE A 291 16.40 -12.87 13.04
C ILE A 291 16.31 -14.35 13.49
N VAL A 292 17.40 -15.10 13.38
CA VAL A 292 17.43 -16.55 13.65
C VAL A 292 17.86 -16.89 15.09
N LYS A 293 18.60 -15.98 15.73
CA LYS A 293 19.43 -16.17 16.94
C LYS A 293 20.73 -16.93 16.67
#